data_AF-A0A955RIG5-F1
#
_entry.id   AF-A0A955RIG5-F1
#
_cell.length_a   1.000
_cell.length_b   1.000
_cell.length_c   1.000
_cell.angle_alpha   90.00
_cell.angle_beta   90.00
_cell.angle_gamma   90.00
#
_symmetry.space_group_name_H-M   'P 1'
#
loop_
_entity.id
_entity.type
_entity.pdbx_description
1 polymer ?
#
loop_
_entity_poly.entity_id
_entity_poly.type
_entity_poly.pdbx_seq_one_letter_code
_entity_poly.pdbx_strand_id
1 'polypeptide(L)'
;MQKITKVPNFGTYVIISVIVLSIVGFFVYQNNIEEESAEAQEVAEEGEVEGIETSEVEPTSTSADTTLSVTDTQRNAVVYIDSNKNKTRDNGEDVCDVCIAKVFNVAQANLYGALPGLSSVKEITINGGGQFDISKVVGTNQAWGFFQDREVLIPNALVLANDGASDLEIPAWETSVTISGVNANITSSLNTGKTENGFEVIYIFDSLLPALKKKADANEEIWIVLTPDLTQPAKLYVASANFTQDKNKQYSTSSTGYYLKVNWSILEEFDTAVDADNVNFVLL
;
A
#
# COMPACT_ATOMS: atom_id res chain seq x y z
N MET A 1 -32.72 49.56 39.03
CA MET A 1 -32.87 49.14 37.62
C MET A 1 -31.51 48.64 37.14
N GLN A 2 -31.31 47.32 37.04
CA GLN A 2 -30.09 46.72 36.50
C GLN A 2 -30.27 46.47 35.01
N LYS A 3 -29.31 46.98 34.22
CA LYS A 3 -29.28 46.86 32.75
C LYS A 3 -28.50 45.59 32.41
N ILE A 4 -29.19 44.57 31.90
CA ILE A 4 -28.57 43.32 31.45
C ILE A 4 -28.10 43.53 30.00
N THR A 5 -26.79 43.59 29.79
CA THR A 5 -26.16 43.57 28.48
C THR A 5 -25.91 42.11 28.06
N LYS A 6 -26.61 41.65 27.02
CA LYS A 6 -26.36 40.34 26.40
C LYS A 6 -25.04 40.39 25.63
N VAL A 7 -24.10 39.52 26.00
CA VAL A 7 -22.86 39.29 25.25
C VAL A 7 -23.18 38.35 24.07
N PRO A 8 -22.84 38.70 22.83
CA PRO A 8 -23.09 37.83 21.67
C PRO A 8 -22.21 36.58 21.73
N ASN A 9 -22.80 35.44 21.38
CA ASN A 9 -22.21 34.11 21.47
C ASN A 9 -21.24 33.87 20.29
N PHE A 10 -19.95 34.07 20.56
CA PHE A 10 -18.84 34.04 19.59
C PHE A 10 -18.74 32.70 18.82
N GLY A 11 -19.19 31.59 19.42
CA GLY A 11 -19.13 30.27 18.79
C GLY A 11 -19.99 30.12 17.53
N THR A 12 -21.09 30.87 17.42
CA THR A 12 -22.02 30.75 16.28
C THR A 12 -21.41 31.30 14.99
N TYR A 13 -20.56 32.32 15.09
CA TYR A 13 -19.94 32.96 13.92
C TYR A 13 -18.86 32.10 13.28
N VAL A 14 -18.10 31.34 14.08
CA VAL A 14 -17.03 30.45 13.59
C VAL A 14 -17.62 29.27 12.80
N ILE A 15 -18.72 28.71 13.27
CA ILE A 15 -19.37 27.58 12.58
C ILE A 15 -19.93 28.02 11.22
N ILE A 16 -20.56 29.20 11.16
CA ILE A 16 -21.11 29.73 9.90
C ILE A 16 -19.98 30.04 8.90
N SER A 17 -18.84 30.58 9.34
CA SER A 17 -17.74 30.89 8.41
C SER A 17 -17.10 29.64 7.78
N VAL A 18 -16.99 28.54 8.52
CA VAL A 18 -16.42 27.29 8.00
C VAL A 18 -17.35 26.69 6.94
N ILE A 19 -18.66 26.68 7.17
CA ILE A 19 -19.64 26.13 6.22
C ILE A 19 -19.64 26.92 4.91
N VAL A 20 -19.57 28.26 4.97
CA VAL A 20 -19.54 29.10 3.76
C VAL A 20 -18.28 28.86 2.94
N LEU A 21 -17.12 28.71 3.58
CA LEU A 21 -15.86 28.44 2.88
C LEU A 21 -15.87 27.07 2.17
N SER A 22 -16.45 26.04 2.81
CA SER A 22 -16.57 24.71 2.20
C SER A 22 -17.48 24.70 0.97
N ILE A 23 -18.60 25.45 1.00
CA ILE A 23 -19.53 25.52 -0.14
C ILE A 23 -18.87 26.25 -1.32
N VAL A 24 -18.14 27.33 -1.08
CA VAL A 24 -17.45 28.07 -2.14
C VAL A 24 -16.35 27.22 -2.78
N GLY A 25 -15.56 26.49 -1.98
CA GLY A 25 -14.53 25.57 -2.49
C GLY A 25 -15.10 24.46 -3.38
N PHE A 26 -16.26 23.90 -3.00
CA PHE A 26 -16.93 22.87 -3.79
C PHE A 26 -17.43 23.39 -5.15
N PHE A 27 -17.97 24.61 -5.21
CA PHE A 27 -18.42 25.22 -6.47
C PHE A 27 -17.26 25.54 -7.43
N VAL A 28 -16.12 26.01 -6.92
CA VAL A 28 -14.93 26.27 -7.76
C VAL A 28 -14.37 24.97 -8.33
N TYR A 29 -14.38 23.89 -7.54
CA TYR A 29 -13.89 22.59 -8.00
C TYR A 29 -14.73 22.00 -9.14
N GLN A 30 -16.07 22.05 -9.03
CA GLN A 30 -16.97 21.52 -10.08
C GLN A 30 -16.83 22.27 -11.40
N ASN A 31 -16.68 23.59 -11.37
CA ASN A 31 -16.56 24.39 -12.60
C ASN A 31 -15.24 24.17 -13.36
N ASN A 32 -14.17 23.70 -12.70
CA ASN A 32 -12.89 23.44 -13.36
C ASN A 32 -12.82 22.08 -14.05
N ILE A 33 -13.77 21.16 -13.82
CA ILE A 33 -13.74 19.81 -14.43
C ILE A 33 -14.40 19.80 -15.82
N GLU A 34 -15.33 20.72 -16.10
CA GLU A 34 -16.02 20.74 -17.40
C GLU A 34 -15.18 21.32 -18.55
N GLU A 35 -14.12 22.09 -18.27
CA GLU A 35 -13.35 22.78 -19.31
C GLU A 35 -12.29 21.88 -20.00
N GLU A 36 -11.85 20.79 -19.35
CA GLU A 36 -10.78 19.93 -19.89
C GLU A 36 -11.28 18.77 -20.79
N SER A 37 -12.60 18.59 -20.90
CA SER A 37 -13.20 17.49 -21.68
C SER A 37 -13.55 17.84 -23.14
N ALA A 38 -13.30 19.07 -23.59
CA ALA A 38 -13.80 19.56 -24.88
C ALA A 38 -12.76 19.66 -26.02
N GLU A 39 -11.47 19.45 -25.78
CA GLU A 39 -10.42 19.60 -26.81
C GLU A 39 -9.68 18.29 -27.09
N ALA A 40 -10.33 17.34 -27.77
CA ALA A 40 -9.62 16.22 -28.40
C ALA A 40 -10.42 15.56 -29.53
N GLN A 41 -10.74 16.28 -30.61
CA GLN A 41 -11.12 15.62 -31.87
C GLN A 41 -10.98 16.53 -33.10
N GLU A 42 -9.85 16.46 -33.79
CA GLU A 42 -9.77 16.55 -35.26
C GLU A 42 -8.33 16.27 -35.72
N VAL A 43 -8.18 15.34 -36.67
CA VAL A 43 -7.27 15.35 -37.84
C VAL A 43 -7.11 13.89 -38.30
N ALA A 44 -7.82 13.54 -39.37
CA ALA A 44 -7.45 12.44 -40.26
C ALA A 44 -7.58 12.97 -41.69
N GLU A 45 -6.42 13.23 -42.29
CA GLU A 45 -6.25 13.78 -43.64
C GLU A 45 -6.17 12.61 -44.63
N GLU A 46 -7.02 12.62 -45.65
CA GLU A 46 -7.00 11.68 -46.78
C GLU A 46 -5.80 11.97 -47.68
N GLY A 47 -4.93 10.98 -47.84
CA GLY A 47 -3.85 10.98 -48.83
C GLY A 47 -4.10 9.92 -49.89
N GLU A 48 -4.61 10.37 -51.04
CA GLU A 48 -4.79 9.60 -52.27
C GLU A 48 -3.42 9.38 -52.95
N VAL A 49 -3.03 8.13 -53.22
CA VAL A 49 -1.89 7.83 -54.10
C VAL A 49 -2.28 6.69 -55.05
N GLU A 50 -2.41 7.07 -56.32
CA GLU A 50 -2.53 6.15 -57.45
C GLU A 50 -1.22 5.39 -57.72
N GLY A 51 -1.35 4.12 -58.07
CA GLY A 51 -0.51 3.55 -59.14
C GLY A 51 0.31 2.30 -58.84
N ILE A 52 -0.13 1.19 -59.47
CA ILE A 52 0.66 0.25 -60.28
C ILE A 52 0.99 -1.15 -59.67
N GLU A 53 0.52 -2.13 -60.46
CA GLU A 53 0.95 -3.52 -60.68
C GLU A 53 0.54 -4.65 -59.73
N THR A 54 -0.57 -5.26 -60.14
CA THR A 54 -0.94 -6.67 -60.06
C THR A 54 0.23 -7.66 -60.03
N SER A 55 0.33 -8.41 -58.93
CA SER A 55 0.72 -9.81 -58.94
C SER A 55 -0.28 -10.59 -58.10
N GLU A 56 -0.95 -11.51 -58.77
CA GLU A 56 -1.95 -12.43 -58.25
C GLU A 56 -1.25 -13.44 -57.32
N VAL A 57 -1.40 -13.23 -56.01
CA VAL A 57 -1.03 -14.22 -55.00
C VAL A 57 -2.33 -14.55 -54.26
N GLU A 58 -2.75 -15.82 -54.38
CA GLU A 58 -3.90 -16.35 -53.64
C GLU A 58 -3.77 -16.03 -52.15
N PRO A 59 -4.75 -15.34 -51.52
CA PRO A 59 -4.78 -15.26 -50.08
C PRO A 59 -5.25 -16.61 -49.56
N THR A 60 -4.28 -17.43 -49.13
CA THR A 60 -4.59 -18.53 -48.20
C THR A 60 -5.04 -17.88 -46.90
N SER A 61 -6.35 -17.70 -46.75
CA SER A 61 -7.02 -17.26 -45.54
C SER A 61 -6.91 -18.35 -44.48
N THR A 62 -5.74 -18.44 -43.86
CA THR A 62 -5.66 -18.98 -42.50
C THR A 62 -5.68 -17.77 -41.57
N SER A 63 -6.87 -17.20 -41.40
CA SER A 63 -7.17 -16.47 -40.18
C SER A 63 -7.09 -17.50 -39.06
N ALA A 64 -5.90 -17.68 -38.52
CA ALA A 64 -5.72 -18.20 -37.18
C ALA A 64 -6.34 -17.13 -36.26
N ASP A 65 -7.66 -17.23 -36.13
CA ASP A 65 -8.39 -16.78 -34.96
C ASP A 65 -7.75 -17.52 -33.79
N THR A 66 -6.65 -16.96 -33.31
CA THR A 66 -6.03 -17.35 -32.07
C THR A 66 -6.92 -16.75 -31.01
N THR A 67 -8.11 -17.34 -30.87
CA THR A 67 -8.79 -17.40 -29.60
C THR A 67 -7.75 -18.00 -28.66
N LEU A 68 -7.05 -17.11 -27.95
CA LEU A 68 -6.26 -17.45 -26.78
C LEU A 68 -7.23 -18.19 -25.88
N SER A 69 -7.20 -19.52 -25.99
CA SER A 69 -7.83 -20.41 -25.04
C SER A 69 -7.10 -20.15 -23.75
N VAL A 70 -7.67 -19.26 -22.91
CA VAL A 70 -7.27 -19.06 -21.53
C VAL A 70 -7.62 -20.34 -20.77
N THR A 71 -6.88 -21.40 -21.04
CA THR A 71 -6.93 -22.66 -20.30
C THR A 71 -5.75 -22.79 -19.35
N ASP A 72 -4.69 -21.98 -19.54
CA ASP A 72 -3.60 -21.87 -18.57
C ASP A 72 -4.02 -20.94 -17.42
N THR A 73 -4.54 -21.57 -16.37
CA THR A 73 -4.87 -20.92 -15.10
C THR A 73 -3.64 -20.72 -14.21
N GLN A 74 -2.47 -21.20 -14.63
CA GLN A 74 -1.21 -21.08 -13.90
C GLN A 74 -0.30 -20.05 -14.56
N ARG A 75 0.38 -19.24 -13.73
CA ARG A 75 1.43 -18.31 -14.15
C ARG A 75 2.64 -18.46 -13.24
N ASN A 76 3.83 -18.12 -13.72
CA ASN A 76 5.00 -18.10 -12.84
C ASN A 76 5.05 -16.77 -12.08
N ALA A 77 5.48 -16.85 -10.82
CA ALA A 77 5.93 -15.73 -10.03
C ALA A 77 7.37 -16.01 -9.57
N VAL A 78 8.20 -14.97 -9.64
CA VAL A 78 9.57 -14.98 -9.15
C VAL A 78 9.64 -14.00 -7.99
N VAL A 79 9.88 -14.53 -6.79
CA VAL A 79 10.25 -13.71 -5.64
C VAL A 79 11.77 -13.60 -5.63
N TYR A 80 12.30 -12.40 -5.50
CA TYR A 80 13.76 -12.15 -5.53
C TYR A 80 14.20 -11.31 -4.33
N ILE A 81 15.43 -11.53 -3.88
CA ILE A 81 16.03 -10.78 -2.77
C ILE A 81 16.53 -9.43 -3.28
N ASP A 82 15.71 -8.41 -3.10
CA ASP A 82 15.97 -7.03 -3.48
C ASP A 82 16.93 -6.38 -2.46
N SER A 83 18.22 -6.59 -2.69
CA SER A 83 19.28 -6.21 -1.74
C SER A 83 19.49 -4.70 -1.67
N ASN A 84 19.19 -3.98 -2.76
CA ASN A 84 19.34 -2.53 -2.84
C ASN A 84 18.03 -1.76 -2.52
N LYS A 85 16.93 -2.49 -2.34
CA LYS A 85 15.61 -2.01 -1.94
C LYS A 85 14.96 -1.07 -2.97
N ASN A 86 15.30 -1.23 -4.25
CA ASN A 86 14.78 -0.41 -5.34
C ASN A 86 13.48 -0.97 -5.96
N LYS A 87 13.03 -2.16 -5.51
CA LYS A 87 11.84 -2.88 -6.00
C LYS A 87 11.88 -3.22 -7.49
N THR A 88 13.08 -3.34 -8.06
CA THR A 88 13.34 -3.68 -9.46
C THR A 88 14.36 -4.79 -9.51
N ARG A 89 14.07 -5.86 -10.25
CA ARG A 89 14.98 -6.99 -10.31
C ARG A 89 16.24 -6.63 -11.09
N ASP A 90 17.39 -6.74 -10.43
CA ASP A 90 18.70 -6.48 -11.03
C ASP A 90 19.51 -7.77 -11.26
N ASN A 91 20.51 -7.72 -12.15
CA ASN A 91 21.33 -8.89 -12.53
C ASN A 91 22.15 -9.54 -11.39
N GLY A 92 22.16 -8.95 -10.20
CA GLY A 92 22.88 -9.46 -9.03
C GLY A 92 21.98 -10.04 -7.95
N GLU A 93 20.66 -10.11 -8.19
CA GLU A 93 19.69 -10.50 -7.16
C GLU A 93 19.28 -11.96 -7.30
N ASP A 94 19.30 -12.64 -6.16
CA ASP A 94 18.99 -14.06 -6.07
C ASP A 94 17.48 -14.29 -5.98
N VAL A 95 17.04 -15.45 -6.46
CA VAL A 95 15.67 -15.92 -6.23
C VAL A 95 15.51 -16.27 -4.75
N CYS A 96 14.40 -15.82 -4.15
CA CYS A 96 14.05 -16.15 -2.78
C CYS A 96 13.46 -17.57 -2.70
N ASP A 97 14.33 -18.58 -2.62
CA ASP A 97 13.90 -19.99 -2.51
C ASP A 97 13.04 -20.25 -1.26
N VAL A 98 13.27 -19.50 -0.18
CA VAL A 98 12.51 -19.62 1.07
C VAL A 98 11.12 -19.01 1.02
N CYS A 99 10.84 -18.20 -0.02
CA CYS A 99 9.53 -17.58 -0.26
C CYS A 99 8.57 -18.52 -1.00
N ILE A 100 9.08 -19.62 -1.56
CA ILE A 100 8.26 -20.64 -2.23
C ILE A 100 7.37 -21.35 -1.20
N ALA A 101 6.15 -21.73 -1.63
CA ALA A 101 5.12 -22.36 -0.81
C ALA A 101 4.64 -21.51 0.39
N LYS A 102 4.90 -20.19 0.36
CA LYS A 102 4.38 -19.23 1.34
C LYS A 102 3.10 -18.57 0.86
N VAL A 103 2.35 -18.01 1.81
CA VAL A 103 1.10 -17.29 1.57
C VAL A 103 1.39 -15.80 1.49
N PHE A 104 1.03 -15.17 0.38
CA PHE A 104 1.17 -13.74 0.13
C PHE A 104 -0.20 -13.09 0.20
N ASN A 105 -0.26 -11.86 0.67
CA ASN A 105 -1.44 -11.03 0.59
C ASN A 105 -1.44 -10.28 -0.73
N VAL A 106 -2.58 -10.27 -1.40
CA VAL A 106 -2.79 -9.48 -2.62
C VAL A 106 -4.11 -8.75 -2.56
N ALA A 107 -4.13 -7.54 -3.12
CA ALA A 107 -5.33 -6.73 -3.18
C ALA A 107 -5.28 -5.70 -4.32
N GLN A 108 -6.44 -5.09 -4.58
CA GLN A 108 -6.55 -3.90 -5.42
C GLN A 108 -6.39 -2.66 -4.52
N ALA A 109 -5.25 -1.99 -4.63
CA ALA A 109 -5.11 -0.63 -4.12
C ALA A 109 -5.89 0.36 -4.99
N ASN A 110 -6.35 1.45 -4.37
CA ASN A 110 -6.95 2.56 -5.09
C ASN A 110 -5.90 3.38 -5.87
N LEU A 111 -6.33 4.46 -6.53
CA LEU A 111 -5.47 5.35 -7.30
C LEU A 111 -4.37 6.06 -6.47
N TYR A 112 -4.53 6.11 -5.14
CA TYR A 112 -3.58 6.71 -4.21
C TYR A 112 -2.69 5.67 -3.52
N GLY A 113 -2.77 4.40 -3.92
CA GLY A 113 -2.00 3.31 -3.32
C GLY A 113 -2.57 2.77 -2.00
N ALA A 114 -3.75 3.22 -1.57
CA ALA A 114 -4.38 2.72 -0.35
C ALA A 114 -5.03 1.34 -0.58
N LEU A 115 -4.68 0.39 0.28
CA LEU A 115 -5.16 -0.97 0.36
C LEU A 115 -6.58 -1.04 0.94
N PRO A 116 -7.37 -2.05 0.55
CA PRO A 116 -8.70 -2.23 1.09
C PRO A 116 -8.65 -2.87 2.49
N GLY A 117 -9.81 -2.95 3.14
CA GLY A 117 -9.94 -3.69 4.40
C GLY A 117 -9.73 -5.19 4.27
N LEU A 118 -9.58 -5.85 5.41
CA LEU A 118 -9.15 -7.25 5.54
C LEU A 118 -10.03 -8.25 4.78
N SER A 119 -11.32 -7.93 4.62
CA SER A 119 -12.30 -8.73 3.89
C SER A 119 -12.02 -8.85 2.39
N SER A 120 -11.33 -7.85 1.83
CA SER A 120 -10.98 -7.78 0.40
C SER A 120 -9.54 -8.21 0.11
N VAL A 121 -8.74 -8.43 1.17
CA VAL A 121 -7.40 -9.00 1.04
C VAL A 121 -7.53 -10.49 0.70
N LYS A 122 -6.94 -10.87 -0.44
CA LYS A 122 -6.88 -12.25 -0.90
C LYS A 122 -5.52 -12.84 -0.56
N GLU A 123 -5.49 -14.16 -0.45
CA GLU A 123 -4.29 -14.94 -0.20
C GLU A 123 -3.91 -15.72 -1.45
N ILE A 124 -2.63 -15.68 -1.81
CA ILE A 124 -2.08 -16.51 -2.88
C ILE A 124 -0.92 -17.34 -2.37
N THR A 125 -0.67 -18.46 -3.04
CA THR A 125 0.46 -19.34 -2.73
C THR A 125 1.21 -19.61 -4.02
N ILE A 126 2.52 -19.35 -4.00
CA ILE A 126 3.43 -19.76 -5.08
C ILE A 126 3.83 -21.21 -4.79
N ASN A 127 3.51 -22.13 -5.69
CA ASN A 127 3.81 -23.54 -5.51
C ASN A 127 5.32 -23.83 -5.67
N GLY A 128 5.73 -25.08 -5.41
CA GLY A 128 7.13 -25.52 -5.49
C GLY A 128 7.82 -25.32 -6.85
N GLY A 129 7.05 -25.12 -7.93
CA GLY A 129 7.54 -24.82 -9.27
C GLY A 129 7.54 -23.34 -9.62
N GLY A 130 7.30 -22.45 -8.65
CA GLY A 130 7.22 -21.01 -8.89
C GLY A 130 5.88 -20.57 -9.49
N GLN A 131 4.86 -21.41 -9.52
CA GLN A 131 3.57 -21.09 -10.18
C GLN A 131 2.48 -20.71 -9.18
N PHE A 132 1.56 -19.84 -9.60
CA PHE A 132 0.36 -19.48 -8.86
C PHE A 132 -0.87 -19.50 -9.77
N ASP A 133 -2.05 -19.61 -9.14
CA ASP A 133 -3.34 -19.56 -9.81
C ASP A 133 -3.73 -18.11 -10.14
N ILE A 134 -3.72 -17.78 -11.44
CA ILE A 134 -4.01 -16.41 -11.92
C ILE A 134 -5.40 -15.94 -11.51
N SER A 135 -6.39 -16.84 -11.41
CA SER A 135 -7.77 -16.48 -11.06
C SER A 135 -7.87 -15.82 -9.68
N LYS A 136 -6.89 -16.08 -8.79
CA LYS A 136 -6.83 -15.50 -7.44
C LYS A 136 -6.29 -14.06 -7.42
N VAL A 137 -5.52 -13.66 -8.42
CA VAL A 137 -4.91 -12.32 -8.52
C VAL A 137 -5.59 -11.41 -9.54
N VAL A 138 -6.59 -11.91 -10.29
CA VAL A 138 -7.35 -11.06 -11.21
C VAL A 138 -7.93 -9.86 -10.46
N GLY A 139 -7.65 -8.68 -10.99
CA GLY A 139 -8.07 -7.40 -10.40
C GLY A 139 -7.34 -7.08 -9.11
N THR A 140 -6.10 -7.54 -8.93
CA THR A 140 -5.19 -7.09 -7.87
C THR A 140 -4.01 -6.37 -8.50
N ASN A 141 -3.44 -5.41 -7.78
CA ASN A 141 -2.28 -4.66 -8.22
C ASN A 141 -1.22 -4.47 -7.13
N GLN A 142 -1.44 -4.99 -5.93
CA GLN A 142 -0.45 -4.97 -4.85
C GLN A 142 -0.26 -6.37 -4.28
N ALA A 143 0.98 -6.71 -3.94
CA ALA A 143 1.35 -7.88 -3.17
C ALA A 143 2.26 -7.49 -1.99
N TRP A 144 2.10 -8.18 -0.87
CA TRP A 144 2.95 -8.01 0.31
C TRP A 144 2.88 -9.25 1.22
N GLY A 145 3.77 -9.30 2.21
CA GLY A 145 3.86 -10.44 3.10
C GLY A 145 4.97 -10.29 4.13
N PHE A 146 4.94 -11.16 5.13
CA PHE A 146 6.00 -11.28 6.12
C PHE A 146 6.12 -12.73 6.57
N PHE A 147 7.33 -13.28 6.46
CA PHE A 147 7.65 -14.66 6.78
C PHE A 147 8.64 -14.69 7.93
N GLN A 148 8.13 -14.56 9.15
CA GLN A 148 8.96 -14.49 10.35
C GLN A 148 9.90 -15.69 10.49
N ASP A 149 9.45 -16.90 10.12
CA ASP A 149 10.24 -18.12 10.20
C ASP A 149 11.37 -18.20 9.16
N ARG A 150 11.33 -17.31 8.15
CA ARG A 150 12.32 -17.20 7.09
C ARG A 150 13.09 -15.90 7.12
N GLU A 151 12.79 -15.02 8.08
CA GLU A 151 13.39 -13.71 8.19
C GLU A 151 13.25 -12.88 6.90
N VAL A 152 12.09 -12.97 6.24
CA VAL A 152 11.81 -12.26 4.97
C VAL A 152 10.59 -11.36 5.11
N LEU A 153 10.70 -10.15 4.59
CA LEU A 153 9.63 -9.18 4.42
C LEU A 153 9.40 -8.91 2.94
N ILE A 154 8.14 -8.84 2.53
CA ILE A 154 7.76 -8.39 1.19
C ILE A 154 7.07 -7.04 1.37
N PRO A 155 7.72 -5.92 1.00
CA PRO A 155 7.08 -4.61 1.09
C PRO A 155 5.88 -4.56 0.15
N ASN A 156 5.00 -3.57 0.33
CA ASN A 156 3.94 -3.31 -0.65
C ASN A 156 4.58 -3.07 -2.03
N ALA A 157 4.34 -4.01 -2.94
CA ALA A 157 4.92 -4.07 -4.27
C ALA A 157 3.81 -4.09 -5.33
N LEU A 158 4.01 -3.30 -6.38
CA LEU A 158 3.12 -3.29 -7.53
C LEU A 158 3.25 -4.63 -8.26
N VAL A 159 2.11 -5.28 -8.51
CA VAL A 159 2.04 -6.54 -9.24
C VAL A 159 1.11 -6.38 -10.44
N LEU A 160 1.59 -6.71 -11.64
CA LEU A 160 0.81 -6.59 -12.87
C LEU A 160 0.38 -7.97 -13.37
N ALA A 161 -0.68 -8.53 -12.76
CA ALA A 161 -1.13 -9.89 -13.07
C ALA A 161 -1.80 -10.05 -14.45
N ASN A 162 -2.14 -8.95 -15.13
CA ASN A 162 -3.02 -8.94 -16.32
C ASN A 162 -2.33 -8.49 -17.62
N ASP A 163 -1.00 -8.41 -17.67
CA ASP A 163 -0.30 -7.99 -18.90
C ASP A 163 -0.26 -9.07 -20.00
N GLY A 164 -0.73 -10.28 -19.67
CA GLY A 164 -0.94 -11.39 -20.59
C GLY A 164 0.29 -12.25 -20.87
N ALA A 165 1.51 -11.82 -20.50
CA ALA A 165 2.73 -12.46 -20.95
C ALA A 165 3.89 -12.51 -19.94
N SER A 166 3.98 -11.61 -18.96
CA SER A 166 5.14 -11.60 -18.06
C SER A 166 4.97 -12.49 -16.83
N ASP A 167 6.10 -12.97 -16.32
CA ASP A 167 6.17 -13.58 -15.00
C ASP A 167 5.99 -12.50 -13.94
N LEU A 168 5.32 -12.85 -12.84
CA LEU A 168 5.11 -11.91 -11.76
C LEU A 168 6.38 -11.75 -10.92
N GLU A 169 7.01 -10.58 -10.94
CA GLU A 169 8.19 -10.30 -10.11
C GLU A 169 7.78 -9.66 -8.78
N ILE A 170 8.25 -10.22 -7.67
CA ILE A 170 7.92 -9.77 -6.31
C ILE A 170 9.23 -9.51 -5.55
N PRO A 171 9.52 -8.26 -5.14
CA PRO A 171 10.69 -7.97 -4.32
C PRO A 171 10.50 -8.49 -2.90
N ALA A 172 11.54 -9.07 -2.34
CA ALA A 172 11.61 -9.50 -0.96
C ALA A 172 12.89 -8.96 -0.31
N TRP A 173 12.81 -8.62 0.97
CA TRP A 173 13.91 -8.09 1.75
C TRP A 173 14.21 -9.02 2.91
N GLU A 174 15.49 -9.31 3.11
CA GLU A 174 15.95 -10.00 4.30
C GLU A 174 15.78 -9.10 5.53
N THR A 175 15.41 -9.72 6.63
CA THR A 175 15.20 -9.08 7.92
C THR A 175 16.23 -9.61 8.90
N SER A 176 16.75 -8.76 9.77
CA SER A 176 17.77 -9.15 10.74
C SER A 176 17.21 -9.36 12.15
N VAL A 177 16.12 -8.65 12.50
CA VAL A 177 15.52 -8.74 13.83
C VAL A 177 14.02 -8.51 13.73
N THR A 178 13.24 -9.35 14.43
CA THR A 178 11.82 -9.14 14.65
C THR A 178 11.55 -8.96 16.15
N ILE A 179 10.82 -7.92 16.51
CA ILE A 179 10.46 -7.58 17.91
C ILE A 179 8.94 -7.49 17.98
N SER A 180 8.30 -8.35 18.77
CA SER A 180 6.86 -8.24 19.00
C SER A 180 6.51 -6.96 19.75
N GLY A 181 5.33 -6.39 19.48
CA GLY A 181 4.89 -5.13 20.07
C GLY A 181 4.84 -5.17 21.60
N VAL A 182 4.40 -6.30 22.16
CA VAL A 182 4.45 -6.55 23.61
C VAL A 182 5.84 -6.46 24.23
N ASN A 183 6.88 -6.78 23.48
CA ASN A 183 8.26 -6.72 23.94
C ASN A 183 8.94 -5.40 23.55
N ALA A 184 8.34 -4.62 22.65
CA ALA A 184 8.92 -3.39 22.13
C ALA A 184 8.75 -2.18 23.06
N ASN A 185 8.19 -2.36 24.25
CA ASN A 185 7.85 -1.30 25.21
C ASN A 185 6.86 -0.26 24.65
N ILE A 186 5.89 -0.69 23.83
CA ILE A 186 4.74 0.17 23.48
C ILE A 186 3.97 0.44 24.77
N THR A 187 3.76 1.72 25.10
CA THR A 187 2.97 2.11 26.28
C THR A 187 1.51 2.39 25.93
N SER A 188 1.27 2.90 24.72
CA SER A 188 -0.07 3.11 24.18
C SER A 188 -0.02 3.31 22.66
N SER A 189 -1.16 3.13 22.02
CA SER A 189 -1.40 3.52 20.62
C SER A 189 -2.55 4.53 20.55
N LEU A 190 -2.47 5.44 19.57
CA LEU A 190 -3.51 6.44 19.30
C LEU A 190 -3.93 6.34 17.83
N ASN A 191 -5.20 6.01 17.59
CA ASN A 191 -5.79 6.10 16.26
C ASN A 191 -6.09 7.57 15.97
N THR A 192 -5.45 8.14 14.94
CA THR A 192 -5.72 9.54 14.53
C THR A 192 -6.82 9.64 13.47
N GLY A 193 -7.31 8.48 13.01
CA GLY A 193 -8.40 8.35 12.05
C GLY A 193 -7.92 8.24 10.61
N LYS A 194 -8.84 8.45 9.66
CA LYS A 194 -8.52 8.44 8.24
C LYS A 194 -7.84 9.73 7.82
N THR A 195 -6.72 9.59 7.12
CA THR A 195 -6.02 10.63 6.36
C THR A 195 -6.35 10.49 4.87
N GLU A 196 -5.97 11.46 4.05
CA GLU A 196 -6.08 11.37 2.58
C GLU A 196 -5.37 10.13 2.01
N ASN A 197 -4.30 9.68 2.68
CA ASN A 197 -3.45 8.59 2.23
C ASN A 197 -3.70 7.27 2.97
N GLY A 198 -4.78 7.18 3.75
CA GLY A 198 -5.17 5.98 4.50
C GLY A 198 -5.24 6.19 6.01
N PHE A 199 -5.27 5.11 6.77
CA PHE A 199 -5.41 5.13 8.22
C PHE A 199 -4.07 5.37 8.96
N GLU A 200 -4.03 6.33 9.90
CA GLU A 200 -2.83 6.63 10.69
C GLU A 200 -2.98 6.17 12.16
N VAL A 201 -1.90 5.56 12.68
CA VAL A 201 -1.74 5.17 14.09
C VAL A 201 -0.46 5.75 14.64
N ILE A 202 -0.51 6.29 15.86
CA ILE A 202 0.67 6.73 16.60
C ILE A 202 0.98 5.71 17.69
N TYR A 203 2.12 5.03 17.60
CA TYR A 203 2.65 4.19 18.68
C TYR A 203 3.54 5.01 19.59
N ILE A 204 3.34 4.89 20.90
CA ILE A 204 4.00 5.70 21.93
C ILE A 204 4.87 4.79 22.80
N PHE A 205 6.08 5.26 23.11
CA PHE A 205 7.09 4.52 23.86
C PHE A 205 7.70 5.44 24.92
N ASP A 206 7.73 5.01 26.18
CA ASP A 206 8.45 5.76 27.23
C ASP A 206 9.98 5.56 27.13
N SER A 207 10.40 4.45 26.55
CA SER A 207 11.79 4.12 26.22
C SER A 207 11.85 3.11 25.08
N LEU A 208 12.91 3.16 24.26
CA LEU A 208 13.14 2.19 23.19
C LEU A 208 14.11 1.10 23.65
N LEU A 209 13.90 -0.13 23.16
CA LEU A 209 14.91 -1.18 23.23
C LEU A 209 16.20 -0.76 22.51
N PRO A 210 17.39 -1.29 22.87
CA PRO A 210 18.65 -0.90 22.25
C PRO A 210 18.68 -0.98 20.71
N ALA A 211 18.08 -2.03 20.13
CA ALA A 211 18.02 -2.20 18.68
C ALA A 211 17.15 -1.14 17.99
N LEU A 212 15.97 -0.84 18.55
CA LEU A 212 15.08 0.22 18.05
C LEU A 212 15.68 1.61 18.25
N LYS A 213 16.35 1.84 19.39
CA LYS A 213 17.06 3.08 19.68
C LYS A 213 18.18 3.34 18.68
N LYS A 214 18.93 2.31 18.30
CA LYS A 214 19.96 2.41 17.26
C LYS A 214 19.37 2.88 15.93
N LYS A 215 18.24 2.31 15.49
CA LYS A 215 17.53 2.73 14.28
C LYS A 215 17.03 4.18 14.39
N ALA A 216 16.43 4.54 15.52
CA ALA A 216 15.97 5.90 15.79
C ALA A 216 17.12 6.93 15.73
N ASP A 217 18.28 6.62 16.33
CA ASP A 217 19.44 7.51 16.36
C ASP A 217 20.09 7.68 14.99
N ALA A 218 20.04 6.64 14.15
CA ALA A 218 20.50 6.68 12.77
C ALA A 218 19.48 7.31 11.81
N ASN A 219 18.28 7.67 12.30
CA ASN A 219 17.12 8.05 11.49
C ASN A 219 16.83 7.01 10.39
N GLU A 220 17.02 5.74 10.72
CA GLU A 220 16.70 4.61 9.84
C GLU A 220 15.22 4.24 10.00
N GLU A 221 14.64 3.87 8.87
CA GLU A 221 13.28 3.36 8.78
C GLU A 221 13.18 2.01 9.50
N ILE A 222 12.06 1.81 10.17
CA ILE A 222 11.64 0.53 10.71
C ILE A 222 10.38 0.06 10.00
N TRP A 223 10.31 -1.25 9.78
CA TRP A 223 9.12 -1.87 9.21
C TRP A 223 8.22 -2.35 10.33
N ILE A 224 6.91 -2.24 10.11
CA ILE A 224 5.89 -2.63 11.05
C ILE A 224 4.93 -3.57 10.34
N VAL A 225 4.72 -4.73 10.93
CA VAL A 225 3.75 -5.73 10.49
C VAL A 225 2.58 -5.68 11.46
N LEU A 226 1.37 -5.49 10.94
CA LEU A 226 0.14 -5.53 11.71
C LEU A 226 -0.69 -6.72 11.28
N THR A 227 -1.10 -7.55 12.24
CA THR A 227 -2.06 -8.64 12.08
C THR A 227 -3.36 -8.24 12.77
N PRO A 228 -4.33 -7.62 12.06
CA PRO A 228 -5.52 -7.08 12.71
C PRO A 228 -6.39 -8.16 13.38
N ASP A 229 -6.43 -9.36 12.80
CA ASP A 229 -7.16 -10.52 13.30
C ASP A 229 -6.17 -11.67 13.56
N LEU A 230 -5.85 -11.91 14.83
CA LEU A 230 -4.94 -12.98 15.24
C LEU A 230 -5.47 -14.39 14.90
N THR A 231 -6.76 -14.54 14.58
CA THR A 231 -7.31 -15.82 14.08
C THR A 231 -7.00 -16.05 12.60
N GLN A 232 -6.61 -15.00 11.87
CA GLN A 232 -6.18 -15.03 10.46
C GLN A 232 -4.76 -14.46 10.31
N PRO A 233 -3.72 -15.10 10.91
CA PRO A 233 -2.38 -14.52 10.99
C PRO A 233 -1.68 -14.30 9.64
N ALA A 234 -2.13 -15.00 8.60
CA ALA A 234 -1.63 -14.83 7.24
C ALA A 234 -2.14 -13.52 6.59
N LYS A 235 -3.25 -12.95 7.06
CA LYS A 235 -3.74 -11.64 6.62
C LYS A 235 -3.20 -10.54 7.51
N LEU A 236 -2.25 -9.81 6.96
CA LEU A 236 -1.50 -8.78 7.64
C LEU A 236 -1.41 -7.53 6.76
N TYR A 237 -0.90 -6.45 7.34
CA TYR A 237 -0.47 -5.26 6.61
C TYR A 237 0.98 -4.97 6.97
N VAL A 238 1.70 -4.40 6.01
CA VAL A 238 3.07 -3.92 6.21
C VAL A 238 3.11 -2.44 5.95
N ALA A 239 3.79 -1.72 6.82
CA ALA A 239 4.05 -0.30 6.70
C ALA A 239 5.44 -0.01 7.24
N SER A 240 5.87 1.23 7.07
CA SER A 240 7.17 1.66 7.55
C SER A 240 7.11 3.08 8.06
N ALA A 241 8.02 3.40 8.99
CA ALA A 241 8.10 4.71 9.61
C ALA A 241 9.45 4.94 10.29
N ASN A 242 9.73 6.19 10.65
CA ASN A 242 10.89 6.57 11.44
C ASN A 242 10.46 7.00 12.85
N PHE A 243 11.21 6.58 13.85
CA PHE A 243 10.99 7.05 15.22
C PHE A 243 11.24 8.54 15.35
N THR A 244 10.40 9.22 16.12
CA THR A 244 10.61 10.62 16.51
C THR A 244 10.68 10.72 18.03
N GLN A 245 11.71 11.39 18.54
CA GLN A 245 11.81 11.66 19.98
C GLN A 245 10.76 12.69 20.41
N ASP A 246 10.00 12.38 21.46
CA ASP A 246 8.95 13.24 21.97
C ASP A 246 9.49 14.29 22.96
N LYS A 247 10.31 15.21 22.45
CA LYS A 247 10.98 16.24 23.28
C LYS A 247 10.00 17.15 24.03
N ASN A 248 8.80 17.34 23.47
CA ASN A 248 7.78 18.22 24.01
C ASN A 248 6.77 17.50 24.90
N LYS A 249 6.92 16.18 25.09
CA LYS A 249 5.97 15.34 25.84
C LYS A 249 4.53 15.48 25.32
N GLN A 250 4.38 15.57 24.01
CA GLN A 250 3.06 15.67 23.38
C GLN A 250 2.27 14.37 23.53
N TYR A 251 2.95 13.24 23.50
CA TYR A 251 2.37 11.90 23.52
C TYR A 251 2.86 11.07 24.71
N SER A 252 4.17 11.09 24.98
CA SER A 252 4.81 10.36 26.07
C SER A 252 5.06 11.28 27.28
N THR A 253 4.88 10.74 28.49
CA THR A 253 5.20 11.47 29.72
C THR A 253 6.71 11.45 30.06
N SER A 254 7.42 10.47 29.50
CA SER A 254 8.87 10.28 29.65
C SER A 254 9.68 11.33 28.89
N SER A 255 10.76 11.83 29.50
CA SER A 255 11.73 12.73 28.84
C SER A 255 12.61 12.03 27.80
N THR A 256 12.67 10.70 27.84
CA THR A 256 13.33 9.84 26.85
C THR A 256 12.33 9.16 25.93
N GLY A 257 11.09 9.65 25.91
CA GLY A 257 10.01 9.09 25.13
C GLY A 257 10.20 9.24 23.63
N TYR A 258 9.63 8.30 22.90
CA TYR A 258 9.57 8.28 21.44
C TYR A 258 8.14 8.01 21.00
N TYR A 259 7.84 8.42 19.78
CA TYR A 259 6.64 7.98 19.08
C TYR A 259 6.98 7.57 17.65
N LEU A 260 6.09 6.78 17.07
CA LEU A 260 6.15 6.33 15.70
C LEU A 260 4.79 6.59 15.05
N LYS A 261 4.75 7.48 14.06
CA LYS A 261 3.54 7.71 13.26
C LYS A 261 3.57 6.78 12.07
N VAL A 262 2.59 5.90 11.98
CA VAL A 262 2.49 4.91 10.92
C VAL A 262 1.24 5.17 10.13
N ASN A 263 1.40 5.48 8.85
CA ASN A 263 0.31 5.46 7.90
C ASN A 263 0.24 4.05 7.30
N TRP A 264 -0.84 3.35 7.58
CA TRP A 264 -1.03 1.98 7.10
C TRP A 264 -1.45 1.91 5.64
N SER A 265 -1.80 3.05 5.03
CA SER A 265 -2.33 3.12 3.67
C SER A 265 -3.52 2.18 3.48
N ILE A 266 -4.45 2.12 4.44
CA ILE A 266 -5.67 1.30 4.37
C ILE A 266 -6.89 2.21 4.31
N LEU A 267 -7.89 1.81 3.51
CA LEU A 267 -9.14 2.55 3.30
C LEU A 267 -10.12 2.45 4.48
N GLU A 268 -10.05 1.38 5.24
CA GLU A 268 -10.88 1.10 6.41
C GLU A 268 -10.10 1.39 7.69
N GLU A 269 -10.81 1.95 8.68
CA GLU A 269 -10.28 2.05 10.04
C GLU A 269 -10.41 0.68 10.72
N PHE A 270 -9.48 0.35 11.61
CA PHE A 270 -9.62 -0.85 12.42
C PHE A 270 -10.70 -0.60 13.48
N ASP A 271 -11.71 -1.48 13.52
CA ASP A 271 -12.79 -1.43 14.52
C ASP A 271 -12.26 -1.54 15.97
N THR A 272 -11.07 -2.12 16.14
CA THR A 272 -10.37 -2.25 17.42
C THR A 272 -9.14 -1.36 17.46
N ALA A 273 -8.82 -0.85 18.65
CA ALA A 273 -7.52 -0.24 18.91
C ALA A 273 -6.41 -1.20 18.46
N VAL A 274 -5.38 -0.67 17.78
CA VAL A 274 -4.25 -1.49 17.38
C VAL A 274 -3.45 -1.84 18.63
N ASP A 275 -3.59 -3.08 19.10
CA ASP A 275 -2.93 -3.61 20.29
C ASP A 275 -1.48 -4.00 19.99
N ALA A 276 -0.63 -3.94 21.01
CA ALA A 276 0.76 -4.38 20.97
C ALA A 276 0.89 -5.88 20.63
N ASP A 277 -0.12 -6.69 20.96
CA ASP A 277 -0.19 -8.12 20.59
C ASP A 277 -0.26 -8.33 19.07
N ASN A 278 -0.79 -7.35 18.34
CA ASN A 278 -1.07 -7.48 16.90
C ASN A 278 0.06 -6.92 16.03
N VAL A 279 1.13 -6.40 16.64
CA VAL A 279 2.18 -5.66 15.94
C VAL A 279 3.52 -6.35 16.09
N ASN A 280 4.30 -6.39 15.02
CA ASN A 280 5.71 -6.76 15.04
C ASN A 280 6.54 -5.65 14.39
N PHE A 281 7.64 -5.27 15.02
CA PHE A 281 8.65 -4.38 14.44
C PHE A 281 9.73 -5.22 13.79
N VAL A 282 10.02 -4.90 12.53
CA VAL A 282 10.94 -5.64 11.67
C VAL A 282 12.08 -4.71 11.30
N LEU A 283 13.30 -5.16 11.60
CA LEU A 283 14.53 -4.47 11.23
C LEU A 283 15.13 -5.17 10.01
N LEU A 284 15.50 -4.36 9.03
CA LEU A 284 16.34 -4.76 7.91
C LEU A 284 17.80 -4.58 8.34
#